data_AF-A0A963HD14-F1
#
_entry.id   AF-A0A963HD14-F1
#
_cell.length_a   1.000
_cell.length_b   1.000
_cell.length_c   1.000
_cell.angle_alpha   90.00
_cell.angle_beta   90.00
_cell.angle_gamma   90.00
#
_symmetry.space_group_name_H-M   'P 1'
#
loop_
_entity.id
_entity.type
_entity.pdbx_description
1 polymer ?
#
loop_
_entity_poly.entity_id
_entity_poly.type
_entity_poly.pdbx_seq_one_letter_code
_entity_poly.pdbx_strand_id
1 'polypeptide(L)'
;AYGLEVAERFHSLDAVDMSTGSTLQLDRSACRFGYRDSVFKQQGWHLNGQRVITRVTFRLPKRWQPLTGYAELAAELDRMPRSGSDTGPGSGPASVLTPRQIADAVIAVRSRKLPDPAALPNAGSFFHNPVVSAAVAEGLARAFPGLPRYPQADGGVKLAAGWLIEQSGWKGRDLGRVGMYEKQALVLVNRGGACGADVVALARAVQEDVCKRFGVELAPEPILL
;
A
#
# COMPACT_ATOMS: atom_id res chain seq x y z
N ALA A 1 2.58 -1.88 5.16
CA ALA A 1 3.15 -2.46 3.92
C ALA A 1 3.91 -3.74 4.27
N TYR A 2 4.27 -4.57 3.27
CA TYR A 2 5.05 -5.81 3.48
C TYR A 2 4.43 -6.76 4.53
N GLY A 3 3.12 -6.99 4.46
CA GLY A 3 2.43 -7.95 5.35
C GLY A 3 2.03 -7.40 6.73
N LEU A 4 2.24 -6.11 6.99
CA LEU A 4 1.78 -5.45 8.23
C LEU A 4 0.96 -4.19 7.94
N GLU A 5 -0.10 -3.98 8.71
CA GLU A 5 -0.92 -2.77 8.68
C GLU A 5 -0.84 -2.01 10.01
N VAL A 6 -1.22 -0.73 10.01
CA VAL A 6 -1.15 0.13 11.20
C VAL A 6 -1.99 -0.44 12.35
N ALA A 7 -3.16 -1.01 12.02
CA ALA A 7 -4.08 -1.61 12.97
C ALA A 7 -3.37 -2.64 13.85
N GLU A 8 -2.49 -3.46 13.26
CA GLU A 8 -1.78 -4.57 13.93
C GLU A 8 -0.85 -4.14 15.05
N ARG A 9 -0.46 -2.86 15.10
CA ARG A 9 0.33 -2.30 16.20
C ARG A 9 -0.38 -1.15 16.90
N PHE A 10 -1.62 -0.85 16.51
CA PHE A 10 -2.40 0.25 17.07
C PHE A 10 -2.95 -0.12 18.46
N HIS A 11 -2.87 0.82 19.40
CA HIS A 11 -3.53 0.70 20.70
C HIS A 11 -4.72 1.65 20.81
N SER A 12 -4.45 2.95 20.69
CA SER A 12 -5.43 4.02 20.77
C SER A 12 -4.93 5.27 20.07
N LEU A 13 -5.83 6.22 19.83
CA LEU A 13 -5.49 7.58 19.43
C LEU A 13 -6.32 8.57 20.22
N ASP A 14 -5.81 9.80 20.33
CA ASP A 14 -6.60 10.96 20.75
C ASP A 14 -6.89 11.83 19.53
N ALA A 15 -8.10 12.39 19.50
CA ALA A 15 -8.53 13.34 18.50
C ALA A 15 -9.30 14.50 19.13
N VAL A 16 -9.34 15.64 18.44
CA VAL A 16 -10.17 16.79 18.79
C VAL A 16 -11.36 16.84 17.85
N ASP A 17 -12.55 17.01 18.42
CA ASP A 17 -13.76 17.41 17.70
C ASP A 17 -13.68 18.90 17.39
N MET A 18 -13.50 19.26 16.12
CA MET A 18 -13.34 20.67 15.74
C MET A 18 -14.64 21.49 15.87
N SER A 19 -15.80 20.83 16.01
CA SER A 19 -17.07 21.52 16.23
C SER A 19 -17.34 21.87 17.69
N THR A 20 -16.77 21.10 18.63
CA THR A 20 -16.99 21.29 20.08
C THR A 20 -15.73 21.65 20.86
N GLY A 21 -14.55 21.54 20.24
CA GLY A 21 -13.25 21.66 20.92
C GLY A 21 -12.93 20.51 21.88
N SER A 22 -13.83 19.51 22.01
CA SER A 22 -13.67 18.42 22.97
C SER A 22 -12.68 17.37 22.47
N THR A 23 -11.92 16.80 23.39
CA THR A 23 -11.06 15.65 23.10
C THR A 23 -11.85 14.36 23.18
N LEU A 24 -11.54 13.41 22.30
CA LEU A 24 -12.01 12.04 22.38
C LEU A 24 -10.86 11.07 22.18
N GLN A 25 -10.96 9.90 22.79
CA GLN A 25 -10.03 8.80 22.60
C GLN A 25 -10.73 7.67 21.85
N LEU A 26 -10.10 7.16 20.80
CA LEU A 26 -10.59 6.01 20.04
C LEU A 26 -9.62 4.84 20.20
N ASP A 27 -10.13 3.71 20.65
CA ASP A 27 -9.40 2.44 20.65
C ASP A 27 -9.45 1.77 19.26
N ARG A 28 -8.84 0.58 19.15
CA ARG A 28 -8.80 -0.15 17.87
C ARG A 28 -10.20 -0.46 17.33
N SER A 29 -11.14 -0.82 18.20
CA SER A 29 -12.50 -1.19 17.81
C SER A 29 -13.24 0.04 17.26
N ALA A 30 -13.17 1.16 18.00
CA ALA A 30 -13.79 2.41 17.63
C ALA A 30 -13.22 3.01 16.34
N CYS A 31 -11.94 2.73 16.02
CA CYS A 31 -11.33 3.16 14.76
C CYS A 31 -11.84 2.41 13.52
N ARG A 32 -12.51 1.25 13.67
CA ARG A 32 -13.11 0.46 12.58
C ARG A 32 -12.17 0.28 11.38
N PHE A 33 -10.93 -0.10 11.64
CA PHE A 33 -9.92 -0.25 10.58
C PHE A 33 -10.35 -1.28 9.54
N GLY A 34 -10.11 -0.94 8.27
CA GLY A 34 -10.21 -1.82 7.12
C GLY A 34 -9.05 -1.59 6.15
N TYR A 35 -9.03 -2.30 5.02
CA TYR A 35 -8.00 -2.12 4.00
C TYR A 35 -8.05 -0.68 3.46
N ARG A 36 -7.02 0.13 3.79
CA ARG A 36 -6.95 1.57 3.48
C ARG A 36 -8.15 2.37 3.98
N ASP A 37 -8.78 1.89 5.06
CA ASP A 37 -10.02 2.46 5.57
C ASP A 37 -10.04 2.55 7.09
N SER A 38 -10.84 3.48 7.61
CA SER A 38 -11.09 3.67 9.04
C SER A 38 -12.35 4.50 9.26
N VAL A 39 -12.80 4.61 10.50
CA VAL A 39 -13.93 5.46 10.90
C VAL A 39 -13.79 6.91 10.40
N PHE A 40 -12.57 7.46 10.33
CA PHE A 40 -12.32 8.82 9.84
C PHE A 40 -12.68 8.98 8.35
N LYS A 41 -12.49 7.91 7.57
CA LYS A 41 -12.88 7.86 6.16
C LYS A 41 -14.37 7.57 6.02
N GLN A 42 -14.86 6.54 6.72
CA GLN A 42 -16.27 6.12 6.70
C GLN A 42 -17.25 7.22 7.13
N GLN A 43 -16.87 8.05 8.09
CA GLN A 43 -17.70 9.16 8.58
C GLN A 43 -17.45 10.48 7.84
N GLY A 44 -16.57 10.50 6.83
CA GLY A 44 -16.26 11.71 6.07
C GLY A 44 -15.45 12.78 6.83
N TRP A 45 -15.02 12.52 8.07
CA TRP A 45 -14.29 13.48 8.90
C TRP A 45 -12.97 13.97 8.27
N HIS A 46 -12.34 13.12 7.47
CA HIS A 46 -11.14 13.45 6.69
C HIS A 46 -11.38 14.50 5.58
N LEU A 47 -12.61 14.69 5.10
CA LEU A 47 -12.92 15.61 4.00
C LEU A 47 -13.20 17.05 4.48
N ASN A 48 -13.73 17.19 5.68
CA ASN A 48 -14.15 18.48 6.24
C ASN A 48 -13.35 18.89 7.49
N GLY A 49 -12.41 18.06 7.94
CA GLY A 49 -11.60 18.33 9.12
C GLY A 49 -12.38 18.26 10.44
N GLN A 50 -13.55 17.61 10.48
CA GLN A 50 -14.38 17.53 11.70
C GLN A 50 -13.68 16.84 12.88
N ARG A 51 -12.71 15.96 12.60
CA ARG A 51 -11.87 15.30 13.60
C ARG A 51 -10.41 15.45 13.24
N VAL A 52 -9.62 15.95 14.19
CA VAL A 52 -8.16 16.07 14.04
C VAL A 52 -7.48 15.11 15.00
N ILE A 53 -6.75 14.14 14.46
CA ILE A 53 -5.92 13.22 15.26
C ILE A 53 -4.73 14.00 15.79
N THR A 54 -4.54 13.99 17.10
CA THR A 54 -3.45 14.74 17.77
C THR A 54 -2.38 13.81 18.33
N ARG A 55 -2.73 12.58 18.69
CA ARG A 55 -1.80 11.59 19.25
C ARG A 55 -2.19 10.19 18.83
N VAL A 56 -1.19 9.36 18.53
CA VAL A 56 -1.38 7.92 18.27
C VAL A 56 -0.50 7.12 19.21
N THR A 57 -1.09 6.13 19.86
CA THR A 57 -0.41 5.19 20.76
C THR A 57 -0.29 3.84 20.07
N PHE A 58 0.94 3.33 19.98
CA PHE A 58 1.21 2.00 19.46
C PHE A 58 1.57 1.02 20.57
N ARG A 59 1.22 -0.26 20.38
CA ARG A 59 1.62 -1.38 21.22
C ARG A 59 2.54 -2.30 20.43
N LEU A 60 3.79 -2.37 20.85
CA LEU A 60 4.83 -3.19 20.22
C LEU A 60 5.08 -4.47 21.05
N PRO A 61 5.20 -5.65 20.42
CA PRO A 61 5.47 -6.89 21.15
C PRO A 61 6.90 -6.90 21.71
N LYS A 62 7.06 -7.21 22.99
CA LYS A 62 8.38 -7.39 23.64
C LYS A 62 9.13 -8.60 23.07
N ARG A 63 8.41 -9.68 22.75
CA ARG A 63 8.91 -10.83 22.00
C ARG A 63 8.67 -10.59 20.52
N TRP A 64 9.55 -9.80 19.91
CA TRP A 64 9.45 -9.45 18.50
C TRP A 64 9.67 -10.67 17.59
N GLN A 65 8.97 -10.70 16.46
CA GLN A 65 9.12 -11.71 15.41
C GLN A 65 9.25 -11.00 14.05
N PRO A 66 10.20 -11.41 13.19
CA PRO A 66 10.34 -10.85 11.86
C PRO A 66 9.17 -11.30 10.96
N LEU A 67 8.68 -10.38 10.12
CA LEU A 67 7.73 -10.69 9.07
C LEU A 67 8.46 -10.68 7.73
N THR A 68 8.67 -11.87 7.17
CA THR A 68 9.42 -12.08 5.92
C THR A 68 8.58 -12.67 4.80
N GLY A 69 7.27 -12.86 5.02
CA GLY A 69 6.38 -13.53 4.05
C GLY A 69 6.14 -12.79 2.73
N TYR A 70 6.62 -11.55 2.60
CA TYR A 70 6.54 -10.80 1.34
C TYR A 70 7.72 -11.16 0.44
N ALA A 71 7.47 -11.78 -0.72
CA ALA A 71 8.50 -12.39 -1.57
C ALA A 71 9.70 -11.48 -1.86
N GLU A 72 9.46 -10.21 -2.18
CA GLU A 72 10.55 -9.27 -2.50
C GLU A 72 11.38 -8.86 -1.29
N LEU A 73 10.75 -8.84 -0.10
CA LEU A 73 11.46 -8.58 1.15
C LEU A 73 12.32 -9.79 1.51
N ALA A 74 11.79 -11.01 1.38
CA ALA A 74 12.57 -12.24 1.57
C ALA A 74 13.79 -12.27 0.65
N ALA A 75 13.58 -12.02 -0.66
CA ALA A 75 14.65 -12.00 -1.64
C ALA A 75 15.71 -10.91 -1.36
N GLU A 76 15.34 -9.79 -0.74
CA GLU A 76 16.30 -8.78 -0.32
C GLU A 76 17.10 -9.23 0.90
N LEU A 77 16.42 -9.80 1.90
CA LEU A 77 17.05 -10.30 3.12
C LEU A 77 18.06 -11.43 2.83
N ASP A 78 17.77 -12.27 1.84
CA ASP A 78 18.68 -13.34 1.40
C ASP A 78 19.98 -12.80 0.77
N ARG A 79 19.96 -11.57 0.22
CA ARG A 79 21.14 -10.91 -0.35
C ARG A 79 21.93 -10.10 0.67
N MET A 80 21.33 -9.77 1.81
CA MET A 80 22.00 -8.95 2.82
C MET A 80 23.07 -9.76 3.55
N PRO A 81 24.23 -9.13 3.87
CA PRO A 81 25.21 -9.76 4.74
C PRO A 81 24.55 -10.13 6.07
N ARG A 82 24.61 -11.41 6.44
CA ARG A 82 24.19 -11.84 7.78
C ARG A 82 25.19 -11.26 8.77
N SER A 83 24.77 -10.29 9.58
CA SER A 83 25.56 -9.83 10.72
C SER A 83 25.70 -11.00 11.69
N GLY A 84 26.88 -11.61 11.70
CA GLY A 84 27.18 -12.85 12.42
C GLY A 84 28.11 -13.75 11.62
N SER A 85 29.30 -13.26 11.28
CA SER A 85 30.41 -14.11 10.88
C SER A 85 30.97 -14.80 12.13
N ASP A 86 30.30 -15.84 12.62
CA ASP A 86 30.98 -16.87 13.40
C ASP A 86 31.73 -17.76 12.41
N THR A 87 32.92 -17.31 12.01
CA THR A 87 33.91 -18.10 11.24
C THR A 87 34.70 -19.05 12.15
N GLY A 88 34.12 -19.50 13.27
CA GLY A 88 34.68 -20.53 14.13
C GLY A 88 34.02 -21.89 13.84
N PRO A 89 34.78 -23.00 13.87
CA PRO A 89 34.21 -24.34 13.70
C PRO A 89 33.39 -24.70 14.95
N GLY A 90 32.09 -24.43 14.90
CA GLY A 90 31.14 -24.67 16.00
C GLY A 90 29.81 -23.93 15.91
N SER A 91 29.42 -23.44 14.73
CA SER A 91 28.30 -22.52 14.53
C SER A 91 26.94 -23.19 14.81
N GLY A 92 26.26 -22.72 15.85
CA GLY A 92 24.84 -22.99 16.12
C GLY A 92 23.89 -22.35 15.09
N PRO A 93 22.57 -22.47 15.25
CA PRO A 93 21.59 -22.24 14.18
C PRO A 93 21.58 -20.78 13.67
N ALA A 94 21.23 -20.63 12.40
CA ALA A 94 21.14 -19.40 11.60
C ALA A 94 20.97 -18.08 12.38
N SER A 95 21.84 -17.10 12.08
CA SER A 95 21.80 -15.74 12.64
C SER A 95 20.38 -15.17 12.70
N VAL A 96 19.92 -14.82 13.90
CA VAL A 96 18.59 -14.22 14.13
C VAL A 96 18.53 -12.85 13.45
N LEU A 97 17.58 -12.65 12.52
CA LEU A 97 17.33 -11.35 11.90
C LEU A 97 16.97 -10.31 12.96
N THR A 98 17.44 -9.08 12.81
CA THR A 98 17.12 -7.95 13.70
C THR A 98 16.02 -7.05 13.10
N PRO A 99 15.28 -6.27 13.92
CA PRO A 99 14.34 -5.28 13.41
C PRO A 99 14.99 -4.25 12.46
N ARG A 100 16.27 -3.91 12.71
CA ARG A 100 17.04 -2.97 11.87
C ARG A 100 17.27 -3.53 10.48
N GLN A 101 17.69 -4.80 10.38
CA GLN A 101 17.87 -5.47 9.08
C GLN A 101 16.57 -5.58 8.28
N ILE A 102 15.43 -5.88 8.93
CA ILE A 102 14.12 -5.86 8.26
C ILE A 102 13.81 -4.45 7.72
N ALA A 103 14.03 -3.42 8.53
CA ALA A 103 13.77 -2.04 8.12
C ALA A 103 14.69 -1.61 6.97
N ASP A 104 15.98 -1.97 6.99
CA ASP A 104 16.92 -1.67 5.90
C ASP A 104 16.55 -2.39 4.61
N ALA A 105 16.13 -3.66 4.68
CA ALA A 105 15.65 -4.39 3.52
C ALA A 105 14.40 -3.76 2.92
N VAL A 106 13.45 -3.33 3.76
CA VAL A 106 12.27 -2.58 3.32
C VAL A 106 12.66 -1.27 2.64
N ILE A 107 13.58 -0.50 3.21
CA ILE A 107 14.07 0.76 2.61
C ILE A 107 14.70 0.47 1.25
N ALA A 108 15.61 -0.50 1.16
CA ALA A 108 16.30 -0.85 -0.07
C ALA A 108 15.33 -1.28 -1.18
N VAL A 109 14.33 -2.11 -0.87
CA VAL A 109 13.28 -2.52 -1.83
C VAL A 109 12.46 -1.31 -2.29
N ARG A 110 12.08 -0.41 -1.37
CA ARG A 110 11.26 0.76 -1.69
C ARG A 110 12.01 1.75 -2.56
N SER A 111 13.25 2.10 -2.21
CA SER A 111 14.05 3.09 -2.94
C SER A 111 14.35 2.67 -4.39
N ARG A 112 14.36 1.37 -4.70
CA ARG A 112 14.51 0.89 -6.09
C ARG A 112 13.23 1.02 -6.92
N LYS A 113 12.06 0.98 -6.28
CA LYS A 113 10.76 0.81 -6.94
C LYS A 113 9.87 2.03 -6.93
N LEU A 114 10.00 2.87 -5.91
CA LEU A 114 9.15 4.02 -5.71
C LEU A 114 9.94 5.28 -6.02
N PRO A 115 9.37 6.20 -6.82
CA PRO A 115 10.03 7.46 -7.09
C PRO A 115 9.99 8.35 -5.84
N ASP A 116 11.10 9.01 -5.55
CA ASP A 116 11.16 10.05 -4.53
C ASP A 116 10.25 11.22 -4.97
N PRO A 117 9.20 11.58 -4.19
CA PRO A 117 8.32 12.69 -4.55
C PRO A 117 9.03 14.03 -4.71
N ALA A 118 10.19 14.24 -4.08
CA ALA A 118 10.97 15.46 -4.26
C ALA A 118 11.61 15.55 -5.65
N ALA A 119 11.96 14.42 -6.25
CA ALA A 119 12.57 14.34 -7.58
C ALA A 119 11.54 14.13 -8.70
N LEU A 120 10.53 13.31 -8.44
CA LEU A 120 9.46 12.98 -9.37
C LEU A 120 8.12 12.95 -8.60
N PRO A 121 7.38 14.08 -8.58
CA PRO A 121 6.23 14.25 -7.70
C PRO A 121 5.16 13.18 -7.93
N ASN A 122 4.72 12.56 -6.85
CA ASN A 122 3.75 11.48 -6.84
C ASN A 122 3.07 11.38 -5.46
N ALA A 123 1.92 10.69 -5.40
CA ALA A 123 1.20 10.40 -4.16
C ALA A 123 1.31 8.92 -3.74
N GLY A 124 2.39 8.24 -4.15
CA GLY A 124 2.54 6.79 -3.97
C GLY A 124 1.61 5.99 -4.90
N SER A 125 1.13 4.84 -4.42
CA SER A 125 0.16 4.05 -5.18
C SER A 125 -1.14 4.83 -5.33
N PHE A 126 -1.52 5.11 -6.57
CA PHE A 126 -2.64 5.97 -6.89
C PHE A 126 -3.99 5.24 -6.78
N PHE A 127 -4.01 3.92 -6.96
CA PHE A 127 -5.23 3.11 -6.88
C PHE A 127 -5.14 2.06 -5.76
N HIS A 128 -6.29 1.80 -5.13
CA HIS A 128 -6.47 0.64 -4.27
C HIS A 128 -6.38 -0.66 -5.08
N ASN A 129 -6.00 -1.74 -4.42
CA ASN A 129 -6.19 -3.08 -4.97
C ASN A 129 -7.67 -3.47 -4.87
N PRO A 130 -8.36 -3.73 -5.99
CA PRO A 130 -9.78 -4.06 -5.95
C PRO A 130 -10.01 -5.40 -5.27
N VAL A 131 -11.10 -5.51 -4.51
CA VAL A 131 -11.58 -6.76 -3.92
C VAL A 131 -12.83 -7.17 -4.68
N VAL A 132 -12.82 -8.37 -5.25
CA VAL A 132 -13.92 -8.93 -6.02
C VAL A 132 -14.42 -10.24 -5.40
N SER A 133 -15.58 -10.73 -5.83
CA SER A 133 -16.05 -12.05 -5.39
C SER A 133 -15.14 -13.18 -5.89
N ALA A 134 -15.15 -14.32 -5.20
CA ALA A 134 -14.40 -15.50 -5.61
C ALA A 134 -14.74 -15.93 -7.05
N ALA A 135 -16.04 -15.91 -7.42
CA ALA A 135 -16.49 -16.26 -8.78
C ALA A 135 -15.90 -15.34 -9.87
N VAL A 136 -15.86 -14.02 -9.61
CA VAL A 136 -15.25 -13.05 -10.55
C VAL A 136 -13.74 -13.31 -10.65
N ALA A 137 -13.06 -13.52 -9.52
CA ALA A 137 -11.62 -13.79 -9.51
C ALA A 137 -11.26 -15.10 -10.23
N GLU A 138 -12.09 -16.13 -10.14
CA GLU A 138 -11.92 -17.38 -10.89
C GLU A 138 -12.13 -17.20 -12.39
N GLY A 139 -13.18 -16.48 -12.79
CA GLY A 139 -13.42 -16.12 -14.18
C GLY A 139 -12.23 -15.37 -14.79
N LEU A 140 -11.73 -14.37 -14.07
CA LEU A 140 -10.55 -13.62 -14.47
C LEU A 140 -9.28 -14.47 -14.51
N ALA A 141 -9.07 -15.37 -13.55
CA ALA A 141 -7.90 -16.24 -13.56
C ALA A 141 -7.86 -17.20 -14.77
N ARG A 142 -9.04 -17.66 -15.23
CA ARG A 142 -9.13 -18.46 -16.46
C ARG A 142 -8.78 -17.65 -17.71
N ALA A 143 -9.28 -16.42 -17.80
CA ALA A 143 -8.97 -15.51 -18.91
C ALA A 143 -7.52 -14.99 -18.87
N PHE A 144 -6.94 -14.89 -17.67
CA PHE A 144 -5.64 -14.27 -17.40
C PHE A 144 -4.80 -15.14 -16.45
N PRO A 145 -4.12 -16.19 -16.95
CA PRO A 145 -3.41 -17.19 -16.12
C PRO A 145 -2.31 -16.67 -15.19
N GLY A 146 -1.86 -15.42 -15.37
CA GLY A 146 -0.85 -14.76 -14.53
C GLY A 146 -1.40 -13.78 -13.49
N LEU A 147 -2.72 -13.62 -13.38
CA LEU A 147 -3.34 -12.64 -12.48
C LEU A 147 -3.02 -12.95 -11.00
N PRO A 148 -2.32 -12.05 -10.28
CA PRO A 148 -2.09 -12.23 -8.84
C PRO A 148 -3.40 -12.06 -8.07
N ARG A 149 -3.68 -13.03 -7.20
CA ARG A 149 -4.91 -13.12 -6.40
C ARG A 149 -4.55 -13.38 -4.95
N TYR A 150 -5.16 -12.62 -4.04
CA TYR A 150 -4.96 -12.76 -2.61
C TYR A 150 -6.31 -12.97 -1.94
N PRO A 151 -6.66 -14.21 -1.54
CA PRO A 151 -7.88 -14.49 -0.78
C PRO A 151 -7.94 -13.66 0.51
N GLN A 152 -9.13 -13.14 0.84
CA GLN A 152 -9.42 -12.40 2.06
C GLN A 152 -10.28 -13.26 3.00
N ALA A 153 -10.31 -12.92 4.29
CA ALA A 153 -11.00 -13.72 5.31
C ALA A 153 -12.53 -13.74 5.15
N ASP A 154 -13.10 -12.73 4.50
CA ASP A 154 -14.52 -12.60 4.20
C ASP A 154 -14.96 -13.34 2.93
N GLY A 155 -14.06 -14.11 2.31
CA GLY A 155 -14.30 -14.83 1.05
C GLY A 155 -14.10 -13.97 -0.21
N GLY A 156 -13.84 -12.67 -0.07
CA GLY A 156 -13.41 -11.82 -1.17
C GLY A 156 -12.02 -12.19 -1.68
N VAL A 157 -11.68 -11.77 -2.89
CA VAL A 157 -10.36 -11.95 -3.48
C VAL A 157 -9.82 -10.60 -3.91
N LYS A 158 -8.71 -10.19 -3.31
CA LYS A 158 -8.00 -8.97 -3.66
C LYS A 158 -7.11 -9.21 -4.87
N LEU A 159 -7.25 -8.38 -5.90
CA LEU A 159 -6.44 -8.44 -7.13
C LEU A 159 -5.31 -7.42 -7.08
N ALA A 160 -4.19 -7.70 -7.74
CA ALA A 160 -3.11 -6.72 -7.85
C ALA A 160 -3.44 -5.64 -8.90
N ALA A 161 -3.83 -4.44 -8.47
CA ALA A 161 -4.15 -3.33 -9.38
C ALA A 161 -2.97 -2.95 -10.27
N GLY A 162 -1.73 -2.99 -9.75
CA GLY A 162 -0.54 -2.74 -10.56
C GLY A 162 -0.36 -3.72 -11.71
N TRP A 163 -0.75 -4.99 -11.51
CA TRP A 163 -0.75 -5.98 -12.58
C TRP A 163 -1.81 -5.65 -13.62
N LEU A 164 -3.04 -5.31 -13.21
CA LEU A 164 -4.12 -4.91 -14.12
C LEU A 164 -3.74 -3.70 -14.98
N ILE A 165 -3.14 -2.68 -14.37
CA ILE A 165 -2.68 -1.46 -15.05
C ILE A 165 -1.53 -1.78 -16.02
N GLU A 166 -0.55 -2.57 -15.60
CA GLU A 166 0.56 -3.00 -16.44
C GLU A 166 0.08 -3.79 -17.65
N GLN A 167 -0.82 -4.75 -17.43
CA GLN A 167 -1.41 -5.52 -18.53
C GLN A 167 -2.25 -4.67 -19.47
N SER A 168 -2.84 -3.58 -18.98
CA SER A 168 -3.53 -2.58 -19.81
C SER A 168 -2.59 -1.64 -20.57
N GLY A 169 -1.26 -1.86 -20.50
CA GLY A 169 -0.26 -1.11 -21.26
C GLY A 169 0.07 0.27 -20.70
N TRP A 170 -0.27 0.53 -19.43
CA TRP A 170 -0.08 1.85 -18.84
C TRP A 170 1.27 2.04 -18.15
N LYS A 171 1.98 0.96 -17.76
CA LYS A 171 3.28 1.08 -17.08
C LYS A 171 4.30 1.80 -17.96
N GLY A 172 4.82 2.93 -17.48
CA GLY A 172 5.74 3.78 -18.24
C GLY A 172 5.07 4.64 -19.32
N ARG A 173 3.73 4.60 -19.45
CA ARG A 173 2.98 5.40 -20.41
C ARG A 173 2.65 6.76 -19.81
N ASP A 174 2.89 7.79 -20.60
CA ASP A 174 2.54 9.17 -20.27
C ASP A 174 1.25 9.60 -20.99
N LEU A 175 0.54 10.55 -20.37
CA LEU A 175 -0.57 11.29 -20.93
C LEU A 175 -0.31 12.79 -20.66
N GLY A 176 0.35 13.45 -21.62
CA GLY A 176 0.77 14.84 -21.46
C GLY A 176 1.81 15.00 -20.34
N ARG A 177 1.47 15.75 -19.29
CA ARG A 177 2.39 16.11 -18.19
C ARG A 177 2.40 15.11 -17.04
N VAL A 178 1.60 14.05 -17.11
CA VAL A 178 1.53 13.00 -16.11
C VAL A 178 1.73 11.64 -16.77
N GLY A 179 2.07 10.62 -15.99
CA GLY A 179 2.18 9.25 -16.49
C GLY A 179 2.15 8.22 -15.38
N MET A 180 2.10 6.93 -15.73
CA MET A 180 2.31 5.86 -14.77
C MET A 180 3.79 5.47 -14.76
N TYR A 181 4.35 5.30 -13.56
CA TYR A 181 5.78 5.09 -13.37
C TYR A 181 6.28 3.78 -13.97
N GLU A 182 7.39 3.85 -14.69
CA GLU A 182 7.95 2.73 -15.44
C GLU A 182 8.42 1.57 -14.54
N LYS A 183 8.80 1.84 -13.28
CA LYS A 183 9.22 0.80 -12.33
C LYS A 183 8.08 0.28 -11.45
N GLN A 184 6.93 0.97 -11.41
CA GLN A 184 5.79 0.60 -10.58
C GLN A 184 4.49 1.14 -11.17
N ALA A 185 3.71 0.27 -11.82
CA ALA A 185 2.50 0.63 -12.55
C ALA A 185 1.39 1.25 -11.68
N LEU A 186 1.45 1.13 -10.35
CA LEU A 186 0.50 1.78 -9.46
C LEU A 186 0.79 3.24 -9.19
N VAL A 187 1.99 3.73 -9.50
CA VAL A 187 2.41 5.08 -9.12
C VAL A 187 2.15 6.01 -10.30
N LEU A 188 1.26 6.98 -10.10
CA LEU A 188 1.08 8.10 -11.02
C LEU A 188 2.11 9.18 -10.69
N VAL A 189 2.82 9.67 -11.70
CA VAL A 189 3.89 10.66 -11.57
C VAL A 189 3.57 11.93 -12.36
N ASN A 190 3.99 13.07 -11.82
CA ASN A 190 4.00 14.35 -12.50
C ASN A 190 5.36 14.52 -13.20
N ARG A 191 5.35 14.62 -14.54
CA ARG A 191 6.55 14.84 -15.37
C ARG A 191 7.01 16.30 -15.41
N GLY A 192 6.28 17.20 -14.76
CA GLY A 192 6.57 18.62 -14.63
C GLY A 192 5.40 19.48 -15.09
N GLY A 193 5.01 20.44 -14.25
CA GLY A 193 3.98 21.43 -14.59
C GLY A 193 2.56 20.88 -14.77
N ALA A 194 2.27 19.64 -14.34
CA ALA A 194 0.90 19.12 -14.34
C ALA A 194 0.01 19.85 -13.32
N CYS A 195 -1.27 19.98 -13.66
CA CYS A 195 -2.32 20.43 -12.77
C CYS A 195 -3.21 19.25 -12.32
N GLY A 196 -4.14 19.50 -11.39
CA GLY A 196 -5.06 18.47 -10.89
C GLY A 196 -5.93 17.85 -12.00
N ALA A 197 -6.31 18.63 -13.02
CA ALA A 197 -7.09 18.12 -14.15
C ALA A 197 -6.30 17.10 -14.98
N ASP A 198 -4.99 17.29 -15.15
CA ASP A 198 -4.13 16.31 -15.85
C ASP A 198 -4.11 14.98 -15.10
N VAL A 199 -3.96 15.04 -13.77
CA VAL A 199 -3.96 13.86 -12.89
C VAL A 199 -5.30 13.12 -12.99
N VAL A 200 -6.42 13.83 -12.91
CA VAL A 200 -7.76 13.24 -13.03
C VAL A 200 -7.98 12.62 -14.41
N ALA A 201 -7.55 13.28 -15.47
CA ALA A 201 -7.68 12.77 -16.83
C ALA A 201 -6.92 11.45 -17.02
N LEU A 202 -5.66 11.38 -16.56
CA LEU A 202 -4.89 10.13 -16.59
C LEU A 202 -5.53 9.04 -15.73
N ALA A 203 -5.98 9.38 -14.52
CA ALA A 203 -6.62 8.43 -13.63
C ALA A 203 -7.87 7.80 -14.27
N ARG A 204 -8.72 8.61 -14.91
CA ARG A 204 -9.91 8.15 -15.64
C ARG A 204 -9.55 7.25 -16.81
N ALA A 205 -8.57 7.63 -17.63
CA ALA A 205 -8.12 6.83 -18.76
C ALA A 205 -7.62 5.43 -18.31
N VAL A 206 -6.88 5.37 -17.19
CA VAL A 206 -6.45 4.10 -16.59
C VAL A 206 -7.64 3.28 -16.08
N GLN A 207 -8.58 3.90 -15.39
CA GLN A 207 -9.79 3.24 -14.89
C GLN A 207 -10.63 2.66 -16.04
N GLU A 208 -10.84 3.43 -17.10
CA GLU A 208 -11.60 3.03 -18.29
C GLU A 208 -10.97 1.83 -18.99
N ASP A 209 -9.66 1.86 -19.24
CA ASP A 209 -8.96 0.76 -19.91
C ASP A 209 -8.95 -0.52 -19.06
N VAL A 210 -8.74 -0.40 -17.74
CA VAL A 210 -8.79 -1.55 -16.82
C VAL A 210 -10.20 -2.12 -16.73
N CYS A 211 -11.23 -1.26 -16.61
CA CYS A 211 -12.62 -1.70 -16.59
C CYS A 211 -13.02 -2.36 -17.91
N LYS A 212 -12.67 -1.77 -19.06
CA LYS A 212 -12.96 -2.34 -20.38
C LYS A 212 -12.31 -3.71 -20.58
N ARG A 213 -11.09 -3.91 -20.07
CA ARG A 213 -10.34 -5.15 -20.27
C ARG A 213 -10.68 -6.26 -19.28
N PHE A 214 -10.96 -5.90 -18.03
CA PHE A 214 -11.12 -6.86 -16.93
C PHE A 214 -12.52 -6.83 -16.29
N GLY A 215 -13.35 -5.85 -16.61
CA GLY A 215 -14.62 -5.61 -15.89
C GLY A 215 -14.40 -5.26 -14.42
N VAL A 216 -13.24 -4.68 -14.09
CA VAL A 216 -12.84 -4.35 -12.71
C VAL A 216 -12.69 -2.84 -12.58
N GLU A 217 -13.39 -2.24 -11.63
CA GLU A 217 -13.26 -0.83 -11.31
C GLU A 217 -12.09 -0.60 -10.35
N LEU A 218 -11.27 0.43 -10.64
CA LEU A 218 -10.22 0.88 -9.75
C LEU A 218 -10.68 2.13 -9.00
N ALA A 219 -10.48 2.16 -7.69
CA ALA A 219 -10.75 3.33 -6.86
C ALA A 219 -9.44 4.06 -6.52
N PRO A 220 -9.37 5.39 -6.70
CA PRO A 220 -8.22 6.18 -6.26
C PRO A 220 -8.00 6.07 -4.75
N GLU A 221 -6.73 6.02 -4.33
CA GLU A 221 -6.30 6.04 -2.93
C GLU A 221 -6.07 7.47 -2.40
N PRO A 222 -5.48 8.42 -3.17
CA PRO A 222 -5.41 9.81 -2.78
C PRO A 222 -6.79 10.46 -2.66
N ILE A 223 -6.91 11.41 -1.72
CA ILE A 223 -8.09 12.25 -1.59
C ILE A 223 -8.04 13.31 -2.70
N LEU A 224 -9.10 13.40 -3.49
CA LEU A 224 -9.31 14.48 -4.45
C LEU A 224 -10.11 15.58 -3.74
N LEU A 225 -9.51 16.76 -3.59
CA LEU A 225 -10.10 17.93 -2.91
C LEU A 225 -10.81 18.84 -3.90
#